data_AF-A0A9X2L1U0-F1
#
_entry.id   AF-A0A9X2L1U0-F1
#
_cell.length_a   1.000
_cell.length_b   1.000
_cell.length_c   1.000
_cell.angle_alpha   90.00
_cell.angle_beta   90.00
_cell.angle_gamma   90.00
#
_symmetry.space_group_name_H-M   'P 1'
#
loop_
_entity.id
_entity.type
_entity.pdbx_description
1 polymer ?
#
loop_
_entity_poly.entity_id
_entity_poly.type
_entity_poly.pdbx_seq_one_letter_code
_entity_poly.pdbx_strand_id
1 'polypeptide(L)'
;MILLDTHVWLWWLLDEGPLTKEERETLDESAAQREIAISAASVWETEMLARKGVIDLKPSFKKWIEMATRPQVCKVIPIDQDVILAQDKLPADFPDDPADRLIVATALLNEFPLATKDDKLQNLGF
;
A
#
# COMPACT_ATOMS: atom_id res chain seq x y z
N MET A 1 0.35 11.96 -6.37
CA MET A 1 -0.28 10.67 -5.99
C MET A 1 0.17 10.30 -4.60
N ILE A 2 -0.69 9.67 -3.81
CA ILE A 2 -0.37 9.10 -2.49
C ILE A 2 -0.20 7.59 -2.68
N LEU A 3 0.89 7.03 -2.14
CA LEU A 3 1.08 5.58 -2.10
C LEU A 3 0.46 5.06 -0.80
N LEU A 4 -0.50 4.13 -0.88
CA LEU A 4 -1.07 3.51 0.31
C LEU A 4 -0.23 2.30 0.70
N ASP A 5 0.03 2.20 1.99
CA ASP A 5 0.49 0.97 2.62
C ASP A 5 -0.59 -0.12 2.53
N THR A 6 -0.20 -1.39 2.66
CA THR A 6 -1.10 -2.53 2.46
C THR A 6 -2.30 -2.48 3.39
N HIS A 7 -2.09 -2.22 4.69
CA HIS A 7 -3.20 -2.15 5.64
C HIS A 7 -4.10 -0.94 5.39
N VAL A 8 -3.56 0.23 5.03
CA VAL A 8 -4.37 1.41 4.71
C VAL A 8 -5.24 1.13 3.49
N TRP A 9 -4.68 0.51 2.44
CA TRP A 9 -5.42 0.10 1.25
C TRP A 9 -6.56 -0.87 1.58
N LEU A 10 -6.29 -1.90 2.39
CA LEU A 10 -7.32 -2.86 2.82
C LEU A 10 -8.40 -2.20 3.68
N TRP A 11 -8.02 -1.40 4.67
CA TRP A 11 -8.96 -0.70 5.55
C TRP A 11 -9.86 0.29 4.81
N TRP A 12 -9.31 0.97 3.82
CA TRP A 12 -10.07 1.88 2.97
C TRP A 12 -11.11 1.11 2.15
N LEU A 13 -10.70 0.06 1.43
CA LEU A 13 -11.62 -0.68 0.53
C LEU A 13 -12.60 -1.61 1.23
N LEU A 14 -12.26 -2.12 2.41
CA LEU A 14 -13.13 -3.01 3.19
C LEU A 14 -14.04 -2.26 4.15
N ASP A 15 -13.85 -0.94 4.30
CA ASP A 15 -14.50 -0.13 5.32
C ASP A 15 -14.28 -0.66 6.75
N GLU A 16 -13.09 -1.21 6.99
CA GLU A 16 -12.67 -1.81 8.26
C GLU A 16 -11.42 -1.10 8.80
N GLY A 17 -11.13 -1.28 10.10
CA GLY A 17 -9.89 -0.76 10.70
C GLY A 17 -9.92 0.72 11.12
N PRO A 18 -8.80 1.22 11.67
CA PRO A 18 -8.74 2.47 12.42
C PRO A 18 -8.53 3.72 11.54
N LEU A 19 -9.14 3.79 10.35
CA LEU A 19 -9.16 5.03 9.56
C LEU A 19 -10.19 6.00 10.14
N THR A 20 -9.77 7.23 10.42
CA THR A 20 -10.67 8.29 10.83
C THR A 20 -11.58 8.70 9.68
N LYS A 21 -12.66 9.42 9.99
CA LYS A 21 -13.57 9.94 8.98
C LYS A 21 -12.83 10.87 7.99
N GLU A 22 -11.97 11.75 8.50
CA GLU A 22 -11.20 12.70 7.69
C GLU A 22 -10.19 12.00 6.78
N GLU A 23 -9.53 10.94 7.27
CA GLU A 23 -8.62 10.12 6.46
C GLU A 23 -9.39 9.43 5.33
N ARG A 24 -10.58 8.86 5.61
CA ARG A 24 -11.43 8.24 4.57
C ARG A 24 -11.88 9.26 3.52
N GLU A 25 -12.37 10.41 3.96
CA GLU A 25 -12.77 11.51 3.05
C GLU A 25 -11.60 11.94 2.15
N THR A 26 -10.40 12.07 2.71
CA THR A 26 -9.18 12.40 1.95
C THR A 26 -8.83 11.33 0.91
N LEU A 27 -8.94 10.06 1.27
CA LEU A 27 -8.68 8.94 0.36
C LEU A 27 -9.71 8.88 -0.77
N ASP A 28 -10.99 9.08 -0.46
CA ASP A 28 -12.08 9.09 -1.43
C ASP A 28 -11.93 10.24 -2.43
N GLU A 29 -11.60 11.45 -1.97
CA GLU A 29 -11.32 12.61 -2.82
C GLU A 29 -10.10 12.39 -3.72
N SER A 30 -9.03 11.83 -3.17
CA SER A 30 -7.81 11.48 -3.92
C SER A 30 -8.08 10.41 -4.96
N ALA A 31 -8.90 9.40 -4.65
CA ALA A 31 -9.29 8.34 -5.57
C ALA A 31 -10.13 8.90 -6.73
N ALA A 32 -11.07 9.82 -6.45
CA ALA A 32 -11.86 10.50 -7.48
C ALA A 32 -10.98 11.28 -8.49
N GLN A 33 -9.83 11.78 -8.03
CA GLN A 33 -8.83 12.47 -8.85
C GLN A 33 -7.80 11.53 -9.49
N ARG A 34 -7.91 10.21 -9.24
CA ARG A 34 -6.96 9.17 -9.67
C ARG A 34 -5.55 9.39 -9.11
N GLU A 35 -5.46 9.90 -7.89
CA GLU A 35 -4.20 10.17 -7.20
C GLU A 35 -3.81 9.09 -6.19
N ILE A 36 -4.53 7.97 -6.14
CA ILE A 36 -4.18 6.83 -5.28
C ILE A 36 -3.31 5.82 -6.04
N ALA A 37 -2.21 5.40 -5.40
CA ALA A 37 -1.34 4.33 -5.86
C ALA A 37 -1.13 3.28 -4.76
N ILE A 38 -0.78 2.06 -5.16
CA ILE A 38 -0.27 1.00 -4.27
C ILE A 38 0.97 0.38 -4.91
N SER A 39 1.86 -0.20 -4.10
CA SER A 39 2.95 -1.02 -4.65
C SER A 39 2.43 -2.41 -5.04
N ALA A 40 3.02 -3.03 -6.05
CA ALA A 40 2.81 -4.46 -6.31
C ALA A 40 3.21 -5.34 -5.11
N ALA A 41 4.09 -4.85 -4.22
CA ALA A 41 4.40 -5.50 -2.94
C ALA A 41 3.15 -5.64 -2.06
N SER A 42 2.27 -4.64 -2.04
CA SER A 42 1.05 -4.69 -1.24
C SER A 42 0.08 -5.77 -1.73
N VAL A 43 0.02 -6.00 -3.05
CA VAL A 43 -0.77 -7.10 -3.63
C VAL A 43 -0.16 -8.46 -3.23
N TRP A 44 1.18 -8.58 -3.28
CA TRP A 44 1.87 -9.78 -2.85
C TRP A 44 1.65 -10.07 -1.35
N GLU A 45 1.77 -9.06 -0.50
CA GLU A 45 1.54 -9.18 0.93
C GLU A 45 0.10 -9.60 1.24
N THR A 46 -0.88 -9.00 0.54
CA THR A 46 -2.29 -9.37 0.63
C THR A 46 -2.52 -10.84 0.28
N GLU A 47 -1.86 -11.37 -0.76
CA GLU A 47 -1.88 -12.82 -1.08
C GLU A 47 -1.25 -13.65 0.04
N MET A 48 -0.13 -13.20 0.64
CA MET A 48 0.49 -13.92 1.76
C MET A 48 -0.42 -13.96 2.99
N LEU A 49 -1.13 -12.87 3.31
CA LEU A 49 -2.12 -12.83 4.38
C LEU A 49 -3.28 -13.79 4.12
N ALA A 50 -3.80 -13.82 2.88
CA ALA A 50 -4.85 -14.75 2.49
C ALA A 50 -4.39 -16.21 2.58
N ARG A 51 -3.18 -16.53 2.12
CA ARG A 51 -2.60 -17.88 2.23
C ARG A 51 -2.39 -18.33 3.67
N LYS A 52 -2.09 -17.42 4.59
CA LYS A 52 -1.99 -17.68 6.03
C LYS A 52 -3.36 -17.79 6.71
N GLY A 53 -4.46 -17.53 6.01
CA GLY A 53 -5.81 -17.52 6.57
C GLY A 53 -6.10 -16.33 7.49
N VAL A 54 -5.30 -15.27 7.42
CA VAL A 54 -5.49 -14.05 8.22
C VAL A 54 -6.64 -13.21 7.68
N ILE A 55 -6.81 -13.20 6.35
CA ILE A 55 -7.90 -12.50 5.67
C ILE A 55 -8.62 -13.45 4.70
N ASP A 56 -9.90 -13.19 4.46
CA ASP A 56 -10.73 -13.92 3.49
C ASP A 56 -11.52 -12.91 2.63
N LEU A 57 -11.02 -12.66 1.42
CA LEU A 57 -11.57 -11.66 0.51
C LEU A 57 -12.61 -12.28 -0.45
N LYS A 58 -13.83 -11.73 -0.42
CA LYS A 58 -14.96 -12.20 -1.23
C LYS A 58 -15.14 -11.34 -2.50
N PRO A 59 -15.66 -11.90 -3.61
CA PRO A 59 -16.19 -13.26 -3.79
C PRO A 59 -15.11 -14.35 -3.99
N SER A 60 -13.91 -13.97 -4.40
CA SER A 60 -12.69 -14.77 -4.31
C SER A 60 -11.50 -13.82 -4.30
N PHE A 61 -10.37 -14.25 -3.74
CA PHE A 61 -9.16 -13.43 -3.68
C PHE A 61 -8.83 -12.78 -5.03
N LYS A 62 -8.71 -13.60 -6.09
CA LYS A 62 -8.40 -13.12 -7.44
C LYS A 62 -9.39 -12.07 -7.94
N LYS A 63 -10.70 -12.33 -7.80
CA LYS A 63 -11.74 -11.39 -8.25
C LYS A 63 -11.74 -10.09 -7.44
N TRP A 64 -11.47 -10.20 -6.14
CA TRP A 64 -11.36 -9.04 -5.28
C TRP A 64 -10.16 -8.18 -5.70
N ILE A 65 -8.97 -8.77 -5.92
CA ILE A 65 -7.79 -8.05 -6.41
C ILE A 65 -8.09 -7.37 -7.75
N GLU A 66 -8.67 -8.09 -8.72
CA GLU A 66 -9.04 -7.53 -10.03
C GLU A 66 -10.00 -6.31 -9.94
N MET A 67 -10.83 -6.24 -8.89
CA MET A 67 -11.72 -5.10 -8.63
C MET A 67 -11.00 -3.98 -7.88
N ALA A 68 -10.24 -4.33 -6.85
CA ALA A 68 -9.52 -3.42 -5.97
C ALA A 68 -8.36 -2.69 -6.67
N THR A 69 -7.82 -3.26 -7.75
CA THR A 69 -6.71 -2.68 -8.53
C THR A 69 -7.15 -2.17 -9.90
N ARG A 70 -8.45 -1.92 -10.10
CA ARG A 70 -8.92 -1.29 -11.34
C ARG A 70 -8.33 0.12 -11.47
N PRO A 71 -8.05 0.61 -12.70
CA PRO A 71 -7.51 1.96 -12.90
C PRO A 71 -8.37 3.10 -12.33
N GLN A 72 -9.66 2.85 -12.07
CA GLN A 72 -10.56 3.81 -11.43
C GLN A 72 -10.44 3.83 -9.90
N VAL A 73 -9.82 2.82 -9.28
CA VAL A 73 -9.66 2.69 -7.83
C VAL A 73 -8.26 3.14 -7.41
N CYS A 74 -7.23 2.53 -8.00
CA CYS A 74 -5.85 2.87 -7.73
C CYS A 74 -4.93 2.49 -8.89
N LYS A 75 -3.73 3.07 -8.91
CA LYS A 75 -2.64 2.65 -9.79
C LYS A 75 -1.72 1.67 -9.06
N VAL A 76 -1.50 0.49 -9.62
CA VAL A 76 -0.49 -0.43 -9.11
C VAL A 76 0.87 -0.06 -9.71
N ILE A 77 1.83 0.26 -8.85
CA ILE A 77 3.21 0.54 -9.24
C ILE A 77 3.99 -0.78 -9.25
N PRO A 78 4.61 -1.17 -10.38
CA PRO A 78 5.36 -2.42 -10.47
C PRO A 78 6.63 -2.36 -9.60
N ILE A 79 7.10 -3.53 -9.18
CA ILE A 79 8.44 -3.69 -8.60
C ILE A 79 9.38 -4.07 -9.74
N ASP A 80 10.24 -3.15 -10.14
CA ASP A 80 11.29 -3.34 -11.14
C ASP A 80 12.68 -3.17 -10.53
N GLN A 81 13.71 -3.15 -11.37
CA GLN A 81 15.10 -3.01 -10.91
C GLN A 81 15.33 -1.69 -10.18
N ASP A 82 14.67 -0.61 -10.60
CA ASP A 82 14.86 0.70 -10.00
C ASP A 82 14.25 0.73 -8.59
N VAL A 83 13.09 0.11 -8.38
CA VAL A 83 12.49 -0.06 -7.03
C VAL A 83 13.41 -0.89 -6.14
N ILE A 84 13.99 -1.98 -6.67
CA ILE A 84 14.88 -2.84 -5.89
C ILE A 84 16.14 -2.07 -5.46
N LEU A 85 16.74 -1.30 -6.38
CA LEU A 85 17.95 -0.52 -6.11
C LEU A 85 17.68 0.66 -5.17
N ALA A 86 16.51 1.30 -5.26
CA ALA A 86 16.11 2.42 -4.39
C ALA A 86 16.01 2.08 -2.90
N GLN A 87 16.12 0.79 -2.52
CA GLN A 87 16.28 0.38 -1.13
C GLN A 87 17.57 0.92 -0.48
N ASP A 88 18.57 1.32 -1.27
CA ASP A 88 19.78 2.00 -0.79
C ASP A 88 19.51 3.37 -0.15
N LYS A 89 18.35 3.97 -0.46
CA LYS A 89 17.87 5.23 0.13
C LYS A 89 17.20 5.04 1.49
N LEU A 90 16.93 3.80 1.89
CA LEU A 90 16.32 3.52 3.19
C LEU A 90 17.34 3.77 4.32
N PRO A 91 16.89 4.27 5.48
CA PRO A 91 17.72 4.37 6.68
C PRO A 91 18.41 3.04 7.04
N ALA A 92 19.59 3.13 7.65
CA ALA A 92 20.36 1.94 8.04
C ALA A 92 19.65 1.07 9.08
N ASP A 93 18.75 1.65 9.87
CA ASP A 93 17.92 1.01 10.89
C ASP A 93 16.50 0.69 10.38
N PHE A 94 16.25 0.79 9.07
CA PHE A 94 14.96 0.46 8.48
C PHE A 94 14.61 -1.02 8.70
N PRO A 95 13.34 -1.36 9.04
CA PRO A 95 12.91 -2.74 9.29
C PRO A 95 13.29 -3.74 8.19
N ASP A 96 13.51 -5.00 8.59
CA ASP A 96 13.85 -6.10 7.68
C ASP A 96 12.63 -6.71 6.97
N ASP A 97 11.42 -6.20 7.18
CA ASP A 97 10.24 -6.72 6.49
C ASP A 97 10.33 -6.47 4.97
N PRO A 98 10.32 -7.52 4.13
CA PRO A 98 10.50 -7.33 2.70
C PRO A 98 9.38 -6.53 2.02
N ALA A 99 8.14 -6.59 2.50
CA ALA A 99 7.03 -5.83 1.92
C ALA A 99 7.20 -4.35 2.26
N ASP A 100 7.44 -4.01 3.52
CA ASP A 100 7.64 -2.62 3.96
C ASP A 100 8.78 -1.96 3.18
N ARG A 101 9.91 -2.66 3.04
CA ARG A 101 11.07 -2.14 2.27
C ARG A 101 10.72 -1.83 0.83
N LEU A 102 9.98 -2.73 0.17
CA LEU A 102 9.58 -2.54 -1.22
C LEU A 102 8.52 -1.44 -1.36
N ILE A 103 7.56 -1.35 -0.44
CA ILE A 103 6.53 -0.31 -0.42
C ILE A 103 7.18 1.07 -0.24
N VAL A 104 8.04 1.23 0.77
CA VAL A 104 8.72 2.51 1.04
C VAL A 104 9.69 2.87 -0.08
N ALA A 105 10.48 1.91 -0.60
CA ALA A 105 11.34 2.18 -1.76
C ALA A 105 10.53 2.60 -3.00
N THR A 106 9.35 2.00 -3.21
CA THR A 106 8.42 2.41 -4.27
C THR A 106 7.96 3.86 -4.07
N ALA A 107 7.58 4.24 -2.84
CA ALA A 107 7.15 5.60 -2.50
C ALA A 107 8.26 6.62 -2.76
N LEU A 108 9.46 6.35 -2.23
CA LEU A 108 10.64 7.19 -2.35
C LEU A 108 11.07 7.40 -3.81
N LEU A 109 11.09 6.32 -4.60
CA LEU A 109 11.49 6.40 -6.01
C LEU A 109 10.52 7.26 -6.84
N ASN A 110 9.23 7.19 -6.53
CA ASN A 110 8.19 7.92 -7.27
C ASN A 110 7.86 9.29 -6.66
N GLU A 111 8.54 9.69 -5.57
CA GLU A 111 8.26 10.93 -4.82
C GLU A 111 6.80 11.02 -4.35
N PHE A 112 6.22 9.88 -3.96
CA PHE A 112 4.86 9.82 -3.43
C PHE A 112 4.88 9.87 -1.89
N PRO A 113 4.07 10.71 -1.24
CA PRO A 113 3.82 10.55 0.19
C PRO A 113 3.25 9.15 0.47
N LEU A 114 3.71 8.53 1.55
CA LEU A 114 3.22 7.24 2.02
C LEU A 114 2.07 7.47 3.00
N ALA A 115 0.95 6.78 2.79
CA ALA A 115 -0.11 6.70 3.79
C ALA A 115 0.05 5.39 4.57
N THR A 116 0.56 5.49 5.80
CA THR A 116 0.74 4.36 6.71
C THR A 116 0.26 4.69 8.12
N LYS A 117 0.01 3.63 8.89
CA LYS A 117 -0.30 3.66 10.34
C LYS A 117 0.64 2.71 11.10
N ASP A 118 1.74 2.28 10.48
CA ASP A 118 2.78 1.56 11.17
C ASP A 118 3.65 2.56 11.94
N ASP A 119 3.67 2.45 13.27
CA ASP A 119 4.42 3.35 14.14
C ASP A 119 5.92 3.37 13.83
N LYS A 120 6.51 2.26 13.38
CA LYS A 120 7.95 2.20 13.05
C LYS A 120 8.23 3.03 11.81
N LEU A 121 7.41 2.91 10.78
CA LEU A 121 7.57 3.70 9.54
C LEU A 121 7.34 5.19 9.81
N GLN A 122 6.32 5.53 10.61
CA GLN A 122 6.05 6.93 10.99
C GLN A 122 7.19 7.55 11.80
N ASN A 123 7.80 6.78 12.72
CA ASN A 123 8.96 7.24 13.48
C ASN A 123 10.19 7.48 12.61
N LEU A 124 10.28 6.83 11.45
CA LEU A 124 11.33 7.07 10.44
C LEU A 124 11.00 8.25 9.50
N GLY A 125 9.83 8.89 9.68
CA GLY A 125 9.40 10.07 8.93
C GLY A 125 8.62 9.76 7.66
N PHE A 126 8.06 8.55 7.54
CA PHE A 126 7.20 8.14 6.42
C PHE A 126 5.71 8.29 6.72
#